data_AF-A0A6I3XI37-F1
#
_entry.id   AF-A0A6I3XI37-F1
#
_cell.length_a   1.000
_cell.length_b   1.000
_cell.length_c   1.000
_cell.angle_alpha   90.00
_cell.angle_beta   90.00
_cell.angle_gamma   90.00
#
_symmetry.space_group_name_H-M   'P 1'
#
loop_
_entity.id
_entity.type
_entity.pdbx_description
1 polymer ?
#
loop_
_entity_poly.entity_id
_entity_poly.type
_entity_poly.pdbx_seq_one_letter_code
_entity_poly.pdbx_strand_id
1 'polypeptide(L)'
;MICSKCGEEHPLEEMELTFRRPDDVAKLSAEERARLVQENNDLCVIDGMRFFIRALLPLPVESRDIPYCIGLWVEVTQATFARVYDLWDSDEQVLQKPFAAQIANEIPTADGSLGLRAEMRLTGPTTRPDVILQPSQHQLYVEQANGIDEHRAAEFSALFA
;
A
#
# COMPACT_ATOMS: atom_id res chain seq x y z
N MET A 1 -13.25 -22.52 4.42
CA MET A 1 -14.53 -22.47 3.68
C MET A 1 -14.23 -22.71 2.21
N ILE A 2 -14.97 -23.59 1.53
CA ILE A 2 -14.73 -23.89 0.10
C ILE A 2 -15.30 -22.76 -0.75
N CYS A 3 -14.46 -22.15 -1.56
CA CYS A 3 -14.84 -21.09 -2.48
C CYS A 3 -15.75 -21.64 -3.59
N SER A 4 -16.92 -21.03 -3.80
CA SER A 4 -17.84 -21.41 -4.87
C SER A 4 -17.35 -21.02 -6.27
N LYS A 5 -16.31 -20.18 -6.39
CA LYS A 5 -15.72 -19.77 -7.66
C LYS A 5 -14.60 -20.71 -8.14
N CYS A 6 -13.67 -21.11 -7.27
CA CYS A 6 -12.53 -21.97 -7.66
C CYS A 6 -12.59 -23.40 -7.08
N GLY A 7 -13.45 -23.68 -6.11
CA GLY A 7 -13.56 -25.00 -5.48
C GLY A 7 -12.46 -25.31 -4.46
N GLU A 8 -11.55 -24.37 -4.18
CA GLU A 8 -10.48 -24.53 -3.20
C GLU A 8 -10.88 -23.99 -1.82
N GLU A 9 -10.24 -24.49 -0.77
CA GLU A 9 -10.37 -23.92 0.57
C GLU A 9 -9.42 -22.73 0.74
N HIS A 10 -9.97 -21.57 1.03
CA HIS A 10 -9.19 -20.40 1.43
C HIS A 10 -9.17 -20.32 2.96
N PRO A 11 -8.03 -20.58 3.64
CA PRO A 11 -7.91 -20.31 5.05
C PRO A 11 -8.06 -18.80 5.28
N LEU A 12 -8.91 -18.40 6.23
CA LEU A 12 -9.10 -17.00 6.64
C LEU A 12 -7.88 -16.43 7.38
N GLU A 13 -6.74 -17.13 7.38
CA GLU A 13 -5.51 -16.66 8.00
C GLU A 13 -5.03 -15.42 7.24
N GLU A 14 -5.39 -14.26 7.78
CA GLU A 14 -4.75 -12.94 8.00
C GLU A 14 -3.45 -12.57 7.24
N MET A 15 -3.05 -13.30 6.22
CA MET A 15 -1.87 -13.03 5.41
C MET A 15 -2.27 -12.09 4.30
N GLU A 16 -2.21 -10.81 4.60
CA GLU A 16 -2.39 -9.76 3.63
C GLU A 16 -1.15 -9.64 2.73
N LEU A 17 -1.35 -9.40 1.45
CA LEU A 17 -0.27 -9.11 0.52
C LEU A 17 0.51 -7.89 1.02
N THR A 18 1.82 -8.06 1.25
CA THR A 18 2.69 -6.96 1.68
C THR A 18 3.99 -6.88 0.90
N PHE A 19 4.37 -5.66 0.52
CA PHE A 19 5.63 -5.37 -0.15
C PHE A 19 6.69 -4.95 0.86
N ARG A 20 7.84 -5.61 0.83
CA ARG A 20 8.95 -5.29 1.74
C ARG A 20 9.57 -3.92 1.45
N ARG A 21 9.53 -3.47 0.20
CA ARG A 21 10.18 -2.25 -0.29
C ARG A 21 9.41 -1.66 -1.48
N PRO A 22 9.61 -0.38 -1.81
CA PRO A 22 9.23 0.16 -3.12
C PRO A 22 9.96 -0.60 -4.24
N ASP A 23 9.33 -0.73 -5.41
CA ASP A 23 9.89 -1.47 -6.53
C ASP A 23 11.21 -0.89 -7.02
N ASP A 24 11.32 0.44 -7.03
CA ASP A 24 12.54 1.12 -7.47
C ASP A 24 13.71 0.92 -6.51
N VAL A 25 13.44 0.63 -5.23
CA VAL A 25 14.47 0.21 -4.26
C VAL A 25 14.81 -1.27 -4.46
N ALA A 26 13.82 -2.10 -4.76
CA ALA A 26 14.01 -3.52 -4.98
C ALA A 26 14.84 -3.83 -6.25
N LYS A 27 14.80 -2.95 -7.26
CA LYS A 27 15.59 -3.05 -8.49
C LYS A 27 17.07 -2.68 -8.32
N LEU A 28 17.44 -1.98 -7.26
CA LEU A 28 18.84 -1.60 -7.00
C LEU A 28 19.68 -2.82 -6.57
N SER A 29 20.95 -2.83 -6.97
CA SER A 29 21.91 -3.79 -6.42
C SER A 29 22.11 -3.59 -4.91
N ALA A 30 22.68 -4.59 -4.24
CA ALA A 30 22.96 -4.49 -2.80
C ALA A 30 23.93 -3.34 -2.48
N GLU A 31 24.91 -3.09 -3.35
CA GLU A 31 25.90 -2.02 -3.20
C GLU A 31 25.27 -0.64 -3.40
N GLU A 32 24.46 -0.47 -4.46
CA GLU A 32 23.71 0.77 -4.70
C GLU A 32 22.75 1.05 -3.56
N ARG A 33 22.01 0.04 -3.08
CA ARG A 33 21.09 0.20 -1.96
C ARG A 33 21.83 0.64 -0.69
N ALA A 34 22.95 0.00 -0.36
CA ALA A 34 23.74 0.37 0.82
C ALA A 34 24.30 1.81 0.76
N ARG A 35 24.54 2.31 -0.45
CA ARG A 35 25.09 3.65 -0.67
C ARG A 35 24.02 4.74 -0.79
N LEU A 36 22.93 4.46 -1.50
CA LEU A 36 21.96 5.46 -1.96
C LEU A 36 20.68 5.46 -1.12
N VAL A 37 20.36 4.35 -0.44
CA VAL A 37 19.06 4.19 0.20
C VAL A 37 19.17 4.33 1.71
N GLN A 38 18.31 5.20 2.26
CA GLN A 38 18.07 5.30 3.70
C GLN A 38 16.66 4.78 3.96
N GLU A 39 16.54 3.63 4.62
CA GLU A 39 15.24 2.99 4.87
C GLU A 39 15.10 2.49 6.30
N ASN A 40 13.86 2.49 6.79
CA ASN A 40 13.42 1.77 7.98
C ASN A 40 12.13 1.00 7.63
N ASN A 41 11.37 0.56 8.64
CA ASN A 41 10.17 -0.26 8.41
C ASN A 41 9.02 0.46 7.69
N ASP A 42 9.00 1.80 7.72
CA ASP A 42 7.87 2.60 7.26
C ASP A 42 8.27 3.79 6.35
N LEU A 43 9.55 4.15 6.30
CA LEU A 43 10.09 5.24 5.52
C LEU A 43 11.26 4.76 4.66
N CYS A 44 11.35 5.26 3.43
CA CYS A 44 12.46 4.98 2.53
C CYS A 44 12.79 6.21 1.68
N VAL A 45 14.07 6.50 1.51
CA VAL A 45 14.57 7.63 0.72
C VAL A 45 15.69 7.14 -0.20
N ILE A 46 15.58 7.47 -1.49
CA ILE A 46 16.64 7.19 -2.48
C ILE A 46 17.37 8.49 -2.80
N ASP A 47 18.67 8.50 -2.55
CA ASP A 47 19.63 9.56 -2.88
C ASP A 47 19.22 10.97 -2.40
N GLY A 48 18.42 11.04 -1.32
CA GLY A 48 17.87 12.29 -0.79
C GLY A 48 16.88 13.01 -1.72
N MET A 49 16.43 12.36 -2.80
CA MET A 49 15.61 12.99 -3.85
C MET A 49 14.22 12.37 -4.02
N ARG A 50 14.09 11.06 -3.77
CA ARG A 50 12.81 10.34 -3.86
C ARG A 50 12.41 9.81 -2.50
N PHE A 51 11.14 10.00 -2.15
CA PHE A 51 10.64 9.80 -0.79
C PHE A 51 9.45 8.86 -0.81
N PHE A 52 9.55 7.78 -0.03
CA PHE A 52 8.57 6.71 0.00
C PHE A 52 8.10 6.46 1.43
N ILE A 53 6.80 6.22 1.57
CA ILE A 53 6.15 5.93 2.84
C ILE A 53 5.38 4.62 2.69
N ARG A 54 5.51 3.75 3.68
CA ARG A 54 4.73 2.52 3.75
C ARG A 54 3.30 2.83 4.18
N ALA A 55 2.35 2.25 3.47
CA ALA A 55 0.93 2.53 3.63
C ALA A 55 0.08 1.27 3.38
N LEU A 56 -1.21 1.38 3.64
CA LEU A 56 -2.18 0.32 3.42
C LEU A 56 -3.16 0.74 2.33
N LEU A 57 -3.45 -0.15 1.38
CA LEU A 57 -4.53 0.01 0.41
C LEU A 57 -5.70 -0.86 0.87
N PRO A 58 -6.68 -0.30 1.60
CA PRO A 58 -7.85 -1.06 2.03
C PRO A 58 -8.76 -1.35 0.84
N LEU A 59 -9.18 -2.61 0.71
CA LEU A 59 -10.17 -3.10 -0.23
C LEU A 59 -11.35 -3.68 0.57
N PRO A 60 -12.55 -3.06 0.52
CA PRO A 60 -13.72 -3.59 1.20
C PRO A 60 -14.03 -5.02 0.73
N VAL A 61 -14.36 -5.94 1.63
CA VAL A 61 -14.74 -7.31 1.27
C VAL A 61 -16.22 -7.53 1.58
N GLU A 62 -17.00 -7.96 0.59
CA GLU A 62 -18.48 -8.02 0.68
C GLU A 62 -19.01 -8.82 1.89
N SER A 63 -18.28 -9.85 2.32
CA SER A 63 -18.66 -10.75 3.42
C SER A 63 -17.91 -10.50 4.74
N ARG A 64 -17.13 -9.41 4.86
CA ARG A 64 -16.34 -9.09 6.05
C ARG A 64 -16.65 -7.69 6.57
N ASP A 65 -16.59 -7.53 7.90
CA ASP A 65 -16.68 -6.21 8.54
C ASP A 65 -15.36 -5.41 8.41
N ILE A 66 -14.26 -6.11 8.15
CA ILE A 66 -12.92 -5.52 7.98
C ILE A 66 -12.47 -5.64 6.51
N PRO A 67 -11.84 -4.58 5.95
CA PRO A 67 -11.29 -4.64 4.60
C PRO A 67 -10.07 -5.57 4.54
N TYR A 68 -9.75 -6.04 3.34
CA TYR A 68 -8.45 -6.61 3.01
C TYR A 68 -7.46 -5.48 2.71
N CYS A 69 -6.36 -5.37 3.45
CA CYS A 69 -5.40 -4.28 3.28
C CYS A 69 -4.15 -4.76 2.54
N ILE A 70 -3.91 -4.29 1.33
CA ILE A 70 -2.62 -4.52 0.67
C ILE A 70 -1.58 -3.56 1.28
N GLY A 71 -0.57 -4.10 1.94
CA GLY A 71 0.53 -3.30 2.48
C GLY A 71 1.55 -2.94 1.40
N LEU A 72 1.60 -1.68 0.99
CA LEU A 72 2.41 -1.22 -0.13
C LEU A 72 3.21 0.04 0.23
N TRP A 73 3.98 0.53 -0.73
CA TRP A 73 4.71 1.79 -0.64
C TRP A 73 4.11 2.83 -1.58
N VAL A 74 4.10 4.08 -1.15
CA VAL A 74 3.74 5.22 -1.99
C VAL A 74 4.89 6.21 -2.09
N GLU A 75 5.09 6.79 -3.27
CA GLU A 75 5.98 7.90 -3.50
C GLU A 75 5.26 9.22 -3.25
N VAL A 76 5.91 10.12 -2.52
CA VAL A 76 5.41 11.44 -2.17
C VAL A 76 6.45 12.51 -2.43
N THR A 77 6.03 13.78 -2.42
CA THR A 77 6.97 14.90 -2.49
C THR A 77 7.79 15.00 -1.20
N GLN A 78 8.97 15.64 -1.28
CA GLN A 78 9.79 15.94 -0.10
C GLN A 78 9.02 16.73 0.96
N ALA A 79 8.19 17.71 0.55
CA ALA A 79 7.41 18.52 1.45
C ALA A 79 6.35 17.69 2.20
N THR A 80 5.68 16.77 1.50
CA THR A 80 4.78 15.79 2.11
C THR A 80 5.54 14.91 3.10
N PHE A 81 6.67 14.35 2.70
CA PHE A 81 7.47 13.46 3.54
C PHE A 81 7.91 14.14 4.84
N ALA A 82 8.44 15.37 4.74
CA ALA A 82 8.80 16.17 5.91
C ALA A 82 7.60 16.42 6.82
N ARG A 83 6.44 16.75 6.24
CA ARG A 83 5.22 16.99 7.03
C ARG A 83 4.72 15.72 7.75
N VAL A 84 4.82 14.56 7.12
CA VAL A 84 4.49 13.28 7.76
C VAL A 84 5.46 12.99 8.89
N TYR A 85 6.75 13.23 8.68
CA TYR A 85 7.77 13.08 9.72
C TYR A 85 7.52 13.98 10.93
N ASP A 86 7.15 15.25 10.72
CA ASP A 86 6.81 16.20 11.80
C ASP A 86 5.59 15.75 12.62
N LEU A 87 4.67 15.00 11.99
CA LEU A 87 3.45 14.51 12.61
C LEU A 87 3.58 13.09 13.17
N TRP A 88 4.74 12.43 13.04
CA TRP A 88 4.89 10.99 13.23
C TRP A 88 4.33 10.44 14.54
N ASP A 89 4.55 11.14 15.66
CA ASP A 89 4.06 10.75 16.99
C ASP A 89 2.87 11.61 17.46
N SER A 90 2.30 12.43 16.57
CA SER A 90 1.22 13.35 16.92
C SER A 90 -0.16 12.74 16.68
N ASP A 91 -1.04 12.86 17.67
CA ASP A 91 -2.47 12.53 17.50
C ASP A 91 -3.16 13.44 16.48
N GLU A 92 -2.58 14.61 16.14
CA GLU A 92 -3.12 15.52 15.13
C GLU A 92 -3.05 14.96 13.69
N GLN A 93 -2.37 13.83 13.49
CA GLN A 93 -2.35 13.12 12.22
C GLN A 93 -3.75 12.93 11.62
N VAL A 94 -4.73 12.58 12.44
CA VAL A 94 -6.10 12.30 11.99
C VAL A 94 -6.83 13.55 11.46
N LEU A 95 -6.37 14.74 11.85
CA LEU A 95 -6.92 16.03 11.41
C LEU A 95 -6.26 16.52 10.11
N GLN A 96 -5.15 15.90 9.71
CA GLN A 96 -4.39 16.27 8.54
C GLN A 96 -5.18 15.94 7.26
N LYS A 97 -5.19 16.88 6.32
CA LYS A 97 -5.76 16.62 4.99
C LYS A 97 -4.95 15.54 4.28
N PRO A 98 -5.60 14.70 3.44
CA PRO A 98 -4.88 13.73 2.62
C PRO A 98 -3.81 14.38 1.76
N PHE A 99 -2.72 13.65 1.53
CA PHE A 99 -1.61 14.08 0.71
C PHE A 99 -1.67 13.39 -0.65
N ALA A 100 -1.33 14.09 -1.72
CA ALA A 100 -1.13 13.46 -3.01
C ALA A 100 0.05 12.48 -2.95
N ALA A 101 -0.16 11.29 -3.51
CA ALA A 101 0.82 10.21 -3.55
C ALA A 101 0.69 9.41 -4.84
N GLN A 102 1.68 8.58 -5.14
CA GLN A 102 1.65 7.61 -6.23
C GLN A 102 2.03 6.23 -5.71
N ILE A 103 1.35 5.17 -6.14
CA ILE A 103 1.73 3.80 -5.79
C ILE A 103 3.16 3.53 -6.30
N ALA A 104 4.01 2.96 -5.45
CA ALA A 104 5.42 2.67 -5.73
C ALA A 104 5.71 1.17 -5.86
N ASN A 105 4.67 0.35 -5.97
CA ASN A 105 4.76 -1.09 -6.20
C ASN A 105 3.89 -1.54 -7.38
N GLU A 106 4.38 -2.46 -8.19
CA GLU A 106 3.57 -3.22 -9.13
C GLU A 106 2.91 -4.40 -8.40
N ILE A 107 1.60 -4.31 -8.19
CA ILE A 107 0.77 -5.32 -7.56
C ILE A 107 0.48 -6.44 -8.56
N PRO A 108 0.88 -7.70 -8.28
CA PRO A 108 0.59 -8.79 -9.19
C PRO A 108 -0.91 -8.97 -9.37
N THR A 109 -1.32 -9.35 -10.58
CA THR A 109 -2.74 -9.44 -11.01
C THR A 109 -3.47 -8.10 -11.11
N ALA A 110 -2.73 -6.98 -11.03
CA ALA A 110 -3.23 -5.62 -11.16
C ALA A 110 -2.23 -4.75 -11.95
N ASP A 111 -1.87 -5.22 -13.15
CA ASP A 111 -0.85 -4.60 -14.00
C ASP A 111 -1.12 -3.12 -14.29
N GLY A 112 -0.09 -2.30 -14.17
CA GLY A 112 -0.18 -0.84 -14.33
C GLY A 112 -0.51 -0.14 -13.02
N SER A 113 -0.33 -0.83 -11.90
CA SER A 113 -0.52 -0.27 -10.55
C SER A 113 0.63 0.65 -10.14
N LEU A 114 1.85 0.39 -10.63
CA LEU A 114 3.00 1.27 -10.39
C LEU A 114 2.76 2.66 -10.99
N GLY A 115 2.85 3.70 -10.17
CA GLY A 115 2.60 5.09 -10.57
C GLY A 115 1.13 5.52 -10.54
N LEU A 116 0.20 4.64 -10.13
CA LEU A 116 -1.20 5.06 -9.96
C LEU A 116 -1.31 6.19 -8.95
N ARG A 117 -2.08 7.22 -9.32
CA ARG A 117 -2.31 8.37 -8.45
C ARG A 117 -3.26 8.00 -7.32
N ALA A 118 -2.92 8.46 -6.13
CA ALA A 118 -3.68 8.23 -4.93
C ALA A 118 -3.61 9.42 -3.98
N GLU A 119 -4.44 9.37 -2.96
CA GLU A 119 -4.35 10.20 -1.77
C GLU A 119 -3.96 9.32 -0.58
N MET A 120 -2.97 9.76 0.19
CA MET A 120 -2.53 9.12 1.42
C MET A 120 -3.11 9.88 2.61
N ARG A 121 -3.84 9.20 3.47
CA ARG A 121 -4.43 9.74 4.70
C ARG A 121 -3.73 9.15 5.91
N LEU A 122 -3.22 10.03 6.78
CA LEU A 122 -2.71 9.61 8.09
C LEU A 122 -3.89 9.19 8.99
N THR A 123 -3.73 8.09 9.70
CA THR A 123 -4.81 7.45 10.48
C THR A 123 -4.55 7.50 11.99
N GLY A 124 -3.33 7.84 12.42
CA GLY A 124 -2.93 7.97 13.81
C GLY A 124 -1.46 7.60 14.03
N PRO A 125 -0.86 7.94 15.18
CA PRO A 125 0.57 7.72 15.44
C PRO A 125 0.96 6.24 15.57
N THR A 126 -0.01 5.36 15.84
CA THR A 126 0.23 3.91 16.00
C THR A 126 -0.22 3.09 14.80
N THR A 127 -0.69 3.72 13.73
CA THR A 127 -1.25 3.06 12.56
C THR A 127 -0.54 3.52 11.29
N ARG A 128 -0.54 2.66 10.27
CA ARG A 128 -0.03 3.06 8.96
C ARG A 128 -1.05 3.92 8.22
N PRO A 129 -0.60 4.87 7.39
CA PRO A 129 -1.49 5.65 6.54
C PRO A 129 -2.29 4.76 5.59
N ASP A 130 -3.52 5.18 5.30
CA ASP A 130 -4.35 4.56 4.26
C ASP A 130 -4.14 5.25 2.92
N VAL A 131 -4.29 4.49 1.84
CA VAL A 131 -4.19 4.95 0.46
C VAL A 131 -5.54 4.81 -0.22
N ILE A 132 -6.03 5.91 -0.77
CA ILE A 132 -7.27 5.95 -1.56
C ILE A 132 -6.91 6.34 -2.99
N LEU A 133 -7.17 5.46 -3.95
CA LEU A 133 -6.88 5.66 -5.35
C LEU A 133 -7.75 6.78 -5.94
N GLN A 134 -7.17 7.59 -6.82
CA GLN A 134 -7.94 8.56 -7.57
C GLN A 134 -8.83 7.86 -8.61
N PRO A 135 -9.99 8.44 -8.95
CA PRO A 135 -10.88 7.89 -9.98
C PRO A 135 -10.16 7.57 -11.29
N SER A 136 -10.24 6.30 -11.69
CA SER A 136 -9.62 5.79 -12.91
C SER A 136 -10.36 4.56 -13.42
N GLN A 137 -9.95 4.04 -14.57
CA GLN A 137 -10.46 2.77 -15.11
C GLN A 137 -9.64 1.56 -14.62
N HIS A 138 -8.64 1.79 -13.75
CA HIS A 138 -7.78 0.73 -13.27
C HIS A 138 -8.54 -0.22 -12.35
N GLN A 139 -8.29 -1.53 -12.48
CA GLN A 139 -8.99 -2.57 -11.71
C GLN A 139 -8.95 -2.30 -10.19
N LEU A 140 -7.77 -1.98 -9.64
CA LEU A 140 -7.66 -1.66 -8.21
C LEU A 140 -8.54 -0.50 -7.74
N TYR A 141 -8.78 0.52 -8.57
CA TYR A 141 -9.70 1.59 -8.21
C TYR A 141 -11.14 1.07 -8.15
N VAL A 142 -11.53 0.26 -9.14
CA VAL A 142 -12.87 -0.36 -9.18
C VAL A 142 -13.07 -1.27 -7.98
N GLU A 143 -12.07 -2.09 -7.64
CA GLU A 143 -12.06 -2.99 -6.48
C GLU A 143 -12.09 -2.21 -5.16
N GLN A 144 -11.34 -1.11 -5.03
CA GLN A 144 -11.39 -0.28 -3.84
C GLN A 144 -12.73 0.45 -3.69
N ALA A 145 -13.34 0.90 -4.78
CA ALA A 145 -14.59 1.65 -4.76
C ALA A 145 -15.83 0.77 -4.56
N ASN A 146 -15.86 -0.42 -5.17
CA ASN A 146 -17.02 -1.31 -5.15
C ASN A 146 -16.87 -2.49 -4.17
N GLY A 147 -15.65 -2.73 -3.68
CA GLY A 147 -15.31 -3.92 -2.91
C GLY A 147 -14.89 -5.10 -3.79
N ILE A 148 -14.37 -6.12 -3.10
CA ILE A 148 -13.96 -7.40 -3.65
C ILE A 148 -14.71 -8.53 -2.93
N ASP A 149 -14.74 -9.71 -3.54
CA ASP A 149 -15.23 -10.91 -2.86
C ASP A 149 -14.10 -11.67 -2.16
N GLU A 150 -14.47 -12.70 -1.40
CA GLU A 150 -13.52 -13.59 -0.70
C GLU A 150 -12.52 -14.25 -1.64
N HIS A 151 -12.95 -14.58 -2.86
CA HIS A 151 -12.09 -15.25 -3.81
C HIS A 151 -10.96 -14.31 -4.27
N ARG A 152 -11.30 -13.07 -4.59
CA ARG A 152 -10.32 -12.04 -4.98
C ARG A 152 -9.38 -11.69 -3.82
N ALA A 153 -9.88 -11.63 -2.60
CA ALA A 153 -9.03 -11.45 -1.41
C ALA A 153 -8.04 -12.63 -1.26
N ALA A 154 -8.49 -13.86 -1.50
CA ALA A 154 -7.64 -15.04 -1.44
C ALA A 154 -6.61 -15.10 -2.58
N GLU A 155 -6.94 -14.60 -3.78
CA GLU A 155 -5.95 -14.45 -4.86
C GLU A 155 -4.78 -13.56 -4.42
N PHE A 156 -5.06 -12.46 -3.71
CA PHE A 156 -4.00 -11.61 -3.17
C PHE A 156 -3.18 -12.31 -2.08
N SER A 157 -3.83 -13.03 -1.16
CA SER A 157 -3.13 -13.78 -0.10
C SER A 157 -2.24 -14.89 -0.66
N ALA A 158 -2.64 -15.52 -1.77
CA ALA A 158 -1.84 -16.55 -2.43
C ALA A 158 -0.53 -16.00 -3.06
N LEU A 159 -0.42 -14.68 -3.25
CA LEU A 159 0.81 -14.02 -3.73
C LEU A 159 1.82 -13.77 -2.61
N PHE A 160 1.42 -13.95 -1.36
CA PHE A 160 2.34 -13.86 -0.23
C PHE A 160 3.26 -15.09 -0.21
N ALA A 161 4.56 -14.86 -0.38
CA ALA A 161 5.61 -15.89 -0.28
C ALA A 161 6.74 -15.45 0.68
#